data_AF-A0A970M6K4-F1
#
_entry.id   AF-A0A970M6K4-F1
#
_cell.length_a   1.000
_cell.length_b   1.000
_cell.length_c   1.000
_cell.angle_alpha   90.00
_cell.angle_beta   90.00
_cell.angle_gamma   90.00
#
_symmetry.space_group_name_H-M   'P 1'
#
loop_
_entity.id
_entity.type
_entity.pdbx_description
1 polymer ?
#
loop_
_entity_poly.entity_id
_entity_poly.type
_entity_poly.pdbx_seq_one_letter_code
_entity_poly.pdbx_strand_id
1 'polypeptide(L)'
;MQAAKIDTSSPEKTSHTHVAPKGTVIIDETRCKGCGFCIAFCPTRALAFSDRLNARGYRLPELAHPQNCNGCDNCGMFCPDFAIYGVRLRTPKKASRNDKT
;
A
#
# COMPACT_ATOMS: atom_id res chain seq x y z
N MET A 1 -43.66 18.19 -15.79
CA MET A 1 -42.72 17.07 -15.99
C MET A 1 -41.52 17.59 -16.77
N GLN A 2 -40.45 18.03 -16.10
CA GLN A 2 -39.20 18.41 -16.76
C GLN A 2 -38.16 17.35 -16.43
N ALA A 3 -37.69 16.66 -17.48
CA ALA A 3 -36.62 15.69 -17.40
C ALA A 3 -35.30 16.43 -17.14
N ALA A 4 -34.61 16.04 -16.07
CA ALA A 4 -33.27 16.52 -15.77
C ALA A 4 -32.29 15.96 -16.82
N LYS A 5 -31.54 16.87 -17.45
CA LYS A 5 -30.43 16.55 -18.34
C LYS A 5 -29.34 15.89 -17.51
N ILE A 6 -29.00 14.64 -17.82
CA ILE A 6 -27.82 13.98 -17.25
C ILE A 6 -26.64 14.48 -18.07
N ASP A 7 -25.81 15.31 -17.45
CA ASP A 7 -24.57 15.81 -18.03
C ASP A 7 -23.58 14.64 -18.15
N THR A 8 -23.48 14.07 -19.34
CA THR A 8 -22.51 13.03 -19.70
C THR A 8 -21.15 13.66 -19.99
N SER A 9 -20.63 14.48 -19.08
CA SER A 9 -19.31 15.06 -19.21
C SER A 9 -18.23 14.07 -18.74
N SER A 10 -17.64 13.39 -19.73
CA SER A 10 -16.20 13.11 -19.87
C SER A 10 -15.58 11.93 -19.07
N PRO A 11 -14.81 11.05 -19.74
CA PRO A 11 -13.98 10.05 -19.07
C PRO A 11 -12.77 10.78 -18.45
N GLU A 12 -12.66 10.72 -17.14
CA GLU A 12 -11.54 11.30 -16.39
C GLU A 12 -10.25 10.53 -16.74
N LYS A 13 -9.42 11.11 -17.61
CA LYS A 13 -8.10 10.57 -17.98
C LYS A 13 -7.14 10.73 -16.80
N THR A 14 -7.00 9.72 -15.97
CA THR A 14 -5.96 9.67 -14.94
C THR A 14 -4.61 9.34 -15.59
N SER A 15 -3.76 10.36 -15.69
CA SER A 15 -2.35 10.23 -16.08
C SER A 15 -1.61 9.35 -15.06
N HIS A 16 -1.43 8.06 -15.37
CA HIS A 16 -0.63 7.15 -14.54
C HIS A 16 0.87 7.39 -14.75
N THR A 17 1.43 8.37 -14.06
CA THR A 17 2.88 8.45 -13.84
C THR A 17 3.26 7.28 -12.92
N HIS A 18 4.15 6.37 -13.35
CA HIS A 18 4.64 5.27 -12.51
C HIS A 18 5.45 5.81 -11.32
N VAL A 19 4.78 6.02 -10.17
CA VAL A 19 5.42 6.46 -8.93
C VAL A 19 6.02 5.25 -8.21
N ALA A 20 7.33 5.29 -7.96
CA ALA A 20 8.02 4.27 -7.19
C ALA A 20 7.52 4.25 -5.72
N PRO A 21 7.39 3.07 -5.10
CA PRO A 21 6.97 2.95 -3.70
C PRO A 21 8.00 3.60 -2.76
N LYS A 22 7.51 4.33 -1.75
CA LYS A 22 8.33 4.98 -0.72
C LYS A 22 8.56 4.07 0.49
N GLY A 23 7.79 2.99 0.60
CA GLY A 23 7.87 2.03 1.68
C GLY A 23 7.41 0.64 1.25
N THR A 24 7.65 -0.33 2.12
CA THR A 24 7.17 -1.70 2.01
C THR A 24 6.68 -2.19 3.37
N VAL A 25 6.14 -3.41 3.43
CA VAL A 25 5.80 -4.11 4.67
C VAL A 25 6.50 -5.47 4.70
N ILE A 26 6.81 -5.95 5.90
CA ILE A 26 7.31 -7.30 6.14
C ILE A 26 6.33 -7.98 7.08
N ILE A 27 5.96 -9.22 6.76
CA ILE A 27 4.94 -9.98 7.49
C ILE A 27 5.55 -11.28 8.00
N ASP A 28 5.39 -11.53 9.31
CA ASP A 28 5.60 -12.84 9.90
C ASP A 28 4.31 -13.65 9.77
N GLU A 29 4.28 -14.52 8.76
CA GLU A 29 3.13 -15.35 8.42
C GLU A 29 2.76 -16.34 9.53
N THR A 30 3.71 -16.71 10.40
CA THR A 30 3.46 -17.67 11.50
C THR A 30 2.67 -17.02 12.64
N ARG A 31 2.81 -15.70 12.80
CA ARG A 31 2.12 -14.90 13.82
C ARG A 31 0.83 -14.28 13.31
N CYS A 32 0.73 -13.99 12.01
CA CYS A 32 -0.44 -13.33 11.44
C CYS A 32 -1.71 -14.18 11.61
N LYS A 33 -2.76 -13.59 12.20
CA LYS A 33 -4.07 -14.22 12.41
C LYS A 33 -5.15 -13.69 11.45
N GLY A 34 -4.78 -12.96 10.40
CA GLY A 34 -5.71 -12.45 9.38
C GLY A 34 -6.79 -11.49 9.92
N CYS A 35 -6.56 -10.78 11.02
CA CYS A 35 -7.57 -9.93 11.67
C CYS A 35 -7.92 -8.64 10.91
N GLY A 36 -7.07 -8.20 9.98
CA GLY A 36 -7.33 -7.04 9.12
C GLY A 36 -7.10 -5.66 9.75
N PHE A 37 -6.65 -5.54 11.00
CA PHE A 37 -6.39 -4.23 11.61
C PHE A 37 -5.33 -3.41 10.85
N CYS A 38 -4.27 -4.06 10.37
CA CYS A 38 -3.27 -3.39 9.53
C CYS A 38 -3.87 -2.78 8.24
N ILE A 39 -4.92 -3.39 7.69
CA ILE A 39 -5.65 -2.90 6.51
C ILE A 39 -6.53 -1.72 6.93
N ALA A 40 -7.36 -1.89 7.97
CA ALA A 40 -8.31 -0.88 8.44
C ALA A 40 -7.65 0.43 8.86
N PHE A 41 -6.47 0.35 9.51
CA PHE A 41 -5.74 1.51 10.02
C PHE A 41 -4.62 2.01 9.09
N CYS A 42 -4.51 1.47 7.87
CA CYS A 42 -3.54 1.97 6.90
C CYS A 42 -3.97 3.36 6.39
N PRO A 43 -3.28 4.46 6.75
CA PRO A 43 -3.73 5.82 6.41
C PRO A 43 -3.68 6.08 4.90
N THR A 44 -2.85 5.35 4.16
CA THR A 44 -2.70 5.48 2.71
C THR A 44 -3.47 4.42 1.93
N ARG A 45 -4.24 3.57 2.61
CA ARG A 45 -5.02 2.47 1.99
C ARG A 45 -4.17 1.61 1.05
N ALA A 46 -2.92 1.34 1.45
CA ALA A 46 -1.97 0.58 0.64
C ALA A 46 -2.16 -0.94 0.73
N LEU A 47 -2.86 -1.41 1.77
CA LEU A 47 -3.00 -2.83 2.11
C LEU A 47 -4.40 -3.37 1.77
N ALA A 48 -4.46 -4.64 1.37
CA ALA A 48 -5.69 -5.44 1.29
C ALA A 48 -5.41 -6.88 1.73
N PHE A 49 -6.43 -7.72 1.81
CA PHE A 49 -6.21 -9.17 1.95
C PHE A 49 -5.75 -9.74 0.61
N SER A 50 -4.71 -10.56 0.66
CA SER A 50 -4.31 -11.41 -0.46
C SER A 50 -5.18 -12.66 -0.54
N ASP A 51 -5.06 -13.36 -1.67
CA ASP A 51 -5.60 -14.72 -1.85
C ASP A 51 -4.70 -15.79 -1.18
N ARG A 52 -3.56 -15.41 -0.60
CA ARG A 52 -2.64 -16.33 0.07
C ARG A 52 -3.12 -16.65 1.48
N LEU A 53 -3.06 -17.95 1.80
CA LEU A 53 -3.27 -18.47 3.14
C LEU A 53 -1.93 -18.88 3.76
N ASN A 54 -1.75 -18.62 5.05
CA ASN A 54 -0.67 -19.24 5.82
C ASN A 54 -1.01 -20.69 6.20
N ALA A 55 -0.06 -21.40 6.83
CA ALA A 55 -0.23 -22.79 7.27
C ALA A 55 -1.41 -23.02 8.24
N ARG A 56 -1.96 -21.95 8.84
CA ARG A 56 -3.09 -22.00 9.76
C ARG A 56 -4.42 -21.62 9.10
N GLY A 57 -4.42 -21.34 7.79
CA GLY A 57 -5.61 -20.99 7.01
C GLY A 57 -6.04 -19.52 7.11
N TYR A 58 -5.20 -18.62 7.63
CA TYR A 58 -5.52 -17.19 7.65
C TYR A 58 -5.11 -16.50 6.36
N ARG A 59 -5.99 -15.64 5.83
CA ARG A 59 -5.66 -14.73 4.73
C ARG A 59 -4.66 -13.68 5.20
N LEU A 60 -3.54 -13.58 4.49
CA LEU A 60 -2.47 -12.64 4.80
C LEU A 60 -2.75 -11.28 4.15
N PRO A 61 -2.36 -10.17 4.80
CA PRO A 61 -2.38 -8.86 4.15
C PRO A 61 -1.30 -8.79 3.07
N GLU A 62 -1.52 -7.96 2.05
CA GLU A 62 -0.54 -7.62 1.02
C GLU A 62 -0.66 -6.15 0.62
N LEU A 63 0.39 -5.63 -0.02
CA LEU A 63 0.37 -4.30 -0.64
C LEU A 63 -0.40 -4.35 -1.97
N ALA A 64 -1.72 -4.16 -1.93
CA ALA A 64 -2.55 -4.01 -3.12
C ALA A 64 -2.25 -2.72 -3.90
N HIS A 65 -1.76 -1.69 -3.21
CA HIS A 65 -1.32 -0.42 -3.81
C HIS A 65 0.08 -0.04 -3.29
N PRO A 66 1.15 -0.73 -3.74
CA PRO A 66 2.50 -0.52 -3.23
C PRO A 66 2.98 0.93 -3.32
N GLN A 67 2.61 1.64 -4.38
CA GLN A 67 2.93 3.06 -4.61
C GLN A 67 2.38 4.00 -3.52
N ASN A 68 1.33 3.57 -2.80
CA ASN A 68 0.75 4.34 -1.70
C ASN A 68 1.46 4.09 -0.37
N CYS A 69 2.27 3.03 -0.25
CA CYS A 69 3.00 2.75 0.98
C CYS A 69 4.13 3.76 1.18
N ASN A 70 4.14 4.40 2.36
CA ASN A 70 5.15 5.37 2.76
C ASN A 70 6.05 4.86 3.90
N GLY A 71 5.87 3.60 4.32
CA GLY A 71 6.65 2.98 5.39
C GLY A 71 6.44 3.62 6.77
N CYS A 72 5.24 4.16 7.06
CA CYS A 72 4.92 4.80 8.34
C CYS A 72 4.81 3.85 9.53
N ASP A 73 4.70 2.54 9.29
CA ASP A 73 4.57 1.50 10.33
C ASP A 73 3.28 1.53 11.17
N ASN A 74 2.23 2.25 10.74
CA ASN A 74 0.92 2.15 11.39
C ASN A 74 0.37 0.71 11.37
N CYS A 75 0.68 -0.06 10.32
CA CYS A 75 0.31 -1.47 10.26
C CYS A 75 0.90 -2.29 11.41
N GLY A 76 2.13 -2.01 11.83
CA GLY A 76 2.75 -2.64 13.00
C GLY A 76 2.19 -2.10 14.32
N MET A 77 1.98 -0.79 14.43
CA MET A 77 1.41 -0.16 15.64
C MET A 77 0.03 -0.73 16.01
N PHE A 78 -0.81 -1.04 15.02
CA PHE A 78 -2.15 -1.61 15.24
C PHE A 78 -2.20 -3.14 15.16
N CYS A 79 -1.08 -3.82 14.96
CA CYS A 79 -1.07 -5.28 14.92
C CYS A 79 -0.98 -5.85 16.35
N PRO A 80 -2.04 -6.47 16.89
CA PRO A 80 -2.04 -7.01 18.25
C PRO A 80 -1.06 -8.18 18.40
N ASP A 81 -0.70 -8.82 17.29
CA ASP A 81 0.19 -9.98 17.25
C ASP A 81 1.60 -9.61 16.78
N PHE A 82 1.95 -8.32 16.62
CA PHE A 82 3.19 -7.80 16.01
C PHE A 82 3.70 -8.64 14.82
N ALA A 83 2.78 -9.03 13.94
CA ALA A 83 3.01 -9.92 12.81
C ALA A 83 3.34 -9.17 11.51
N ILE A 84 3.33 -7.84 11.52
CA ILE A 84 3.61 -7.00 10.35
C ILE A 84 4.32 -5.73 10.83
N TYR A 85 5.24 -5.21 10.03
CA TYR A 85 5.82 -3.88 10.23
C TYR A 85 6.14 -3.21 8.90
N GLY A 86 6.10 -1.88 8.89
CA GLY A 86 6.40 -1.03 7.75
C GLY A 86 7.87 -0.61 7.72
N VAL A 87 8.46 -0.60 6.52
CA VAL A 87 9.84 -0.18 6.30
C VAL A 87 9.86 0.95 5.28
N ARG A 88 10.58 2.05 5.58
CA ARG A 88 10.84 3.11 4.60
C ARG A 88 11.93 2.65 3.64
N LEU A 89 11.64 2.70 2.34
CA LEU A 89 12.64 2.42 1.31
C LEU A 89 13.51 3.66 1.13
N ARG A 90 14.83 3.49 1.15
CA ARG A 90 15.76 4.57 0.80
C ARG A 90 15.93 4.61 -0.71
N THR A 91 15.61 5.74 -1.33
CA THR A 91 15.94 5.94 -2.74
C THR A 91 17.47 6.04 -2.87
N PRO A 92 18.12 5.28 -3.77
CA PRO A 92 19.53 5.51 -4.06
C PRO A 92 19.69 6.95 -4.59
N LYS A 93 20.60 7.71 -3.98
CA LYS A 93 20.94 9.06 -4.43
C LYS A 93 21.48 8.92 -5.87
N LYS A 94 20.84 9.54 -6.86
CA LYS A 94 21.43 9.63 -8.21
C LYS A 94 22.84 10.22 -8.04
N ALA A 95 23.87 9.49 -8.46
CA ALA A 95 25.22 10.01 -8.49
C ALA A 95 25.19 11.31 -9.30
N SER A 96 25.56 12.43 -8.69
CA SER A 96 25.65 13.71 -9.39
C SER A 96 26.66 13.53 -10.51
N ARG A 97 26.18 13.48 -11.75
CA ARG A 97 27.03 13.55 -12.93
C ARG A 97 27.60 14.97 -12.95
N ASN A 98 28.80 15.14 -12.39
CA ASN A 98 29.59 16.35 -12.62
C ASN A 98 30.03 16.32 -14.08
N ASP A 99 29.23 16.96 -14.92
CA ASP A 99 29.57 17.30 -16.29
C ASP A 99 30.67 18.37 -16.22
N LYS A 100 31.93 17.94 -16.16
CA LYS A 100 33.07 18.79 -16.49
C LYS A 100 33.12 18.89 -18.02
N THR A 101 32.80 20.03 -18.60
CA THR A 101 33.49 20.53 -19.80
C THR A 101 33.37 22.04 -19.87
#